data_AF-A0A7D5R7P1-F1
#
_entry.id   AF-A0A7D5R7P1-F1
#
_cell.length_a   1.000
_cell.length_b   1.000
_cell.length_c   1.000
_cell.angle_alpha   90.00
_cell.angle_beta   90.00
_cell.angle_gamma   90.00
#
_symmetry.space_group_name_H-M   'P 1'
#
loop_
_entity.id
_entity.type
_entity.pdbx_description
1 polymer ?
#
loop_
_entity_poly.entity_id
_entity_poly.type
_entity_poly.pdbx_seq_one_letter_code
_entity_poly.pdbx_strand_id
1 'polypeptide(L)' 'MASYSAQVNVIHKKFQNAVKRANTKQALNKAYSVHKKDHERLLKKHLREETTMINKAKKKLE' A
#
# COMPACT_ATOMS: atom_id res chain seq x y z
N MET A 1 9.75 12.41 0.38
CA MET A 1 8.92 11.24 0.72
C MET A 1 7.97 10.97 -0.43
N ALA A 2 7.90 9.75 -0.96
CA ALA A 2 6.90 9.44 -1.98
C ALA A 2 5.49 9.51 -1.35
N SER A 3 4.56 10.24 -1.98
CA SER A 3 3.18 10.33 -1.47
C SER A 3 2.53 8.94 -1.39
N TYR A 4 1.54 8.78 -0.50
CA TYR A 4 0.75 7.55 -0.41
C TYR A 4 0.23 7.13 -1.79
N SER A 5 -0.28 8.09 -2.57
CA SER A 5 -0.76 7.87 -3.95
C SER A 5 0.34 7.37 -4.90
N ALA A 6 1.57 7.89 -4.81
CA ALA A 6 2.69 7.42 -5.62
C ALA A 6 3.07 5.97 -5.27
N GLN A 7 3.08 5.63 -3.98
CA GLN A 7 3.37 4.27 -3.51
C GLN A 7 2.27 3.27 -3.91
N VAL A 8 1.00 3.67 -3.82
CA VAL A 8 -0.15 2.89 -4.31
C VAL A 8 -0.01 2.62 -5.81
N ASN A 9 0.32 3.62 -6.61
CA ASN A 9 0.49 3.46 -8.06
C ASN A 9 1.59 2.45 -8.41
N VAL A 10 2.70 2.44 -7.65
CA VAL A 10 3.76 1.43 -7.83
C VAL A 10 3.25 0.02 -7.54
N ILE A 11 2.45 -0.17 -6.49
CA ILE A 11 1.87 -1.48 -6.15
C ILE A 11 0.92 -1.97 -7.25
N HIS A 12 0.09 -1.08 -7.82
CA HIS A 12 -0.77 -1.41 -8.96
C HIS A 12 0.03 -1.76 -10.21
N LYS A 13 1.08 -1.01 -10.55
CA LYS A 13 1.95 -1.33 -11.70
C LYS A 13 2.61 -2.69 -11.54
N LYS A 14 3.12 -3.02 -10.34
CA LYS A 14 3.69 -4.34 -10.05
C LYS A 14 2.68 -5.46 -10.23
N PHE A 15 1.46 -5.28 -9.72
CA PHE A 15 0.37 -6.25 -9.86
C PHE A 15 -0.03 -6.45 -11.32
N GLN A 16 -0.26 -5.38 -12.08
CA GLN A 16 -0.59 -5.47 -13.50
C GLN A 16 0.50 -6.22 -14.29
N ASN A 17 1.76 -5.95 -14.01
CA ASN A 17 2.87 -6.66 -14.65
C ASN A 17 2.92 -8.14 -14.25
N ALA A 18 2.63 -8.47 -12.98
CA ALA A 18 2.56 -9.84 -12.51
C ALA A 18 1.40 -10.61 -13.16
N VAL A 19 0.24 -9.97 -13.33
CA VAL A 19 -0.93 -10.54 -14.04
C VAL A 19 -0.59 -10.79 -15.51
N LYS A 20 0.02 -9.81 -16.20
CA LYS A 20 0.42 -9.96 -17.61
C LYS A 20 1.42 -11.09 -17.87
N ARG A 21 2.24 -11.44 -16.86
CA ARG A 21 3.25 -12.51 -16.95
C ARG A 21 2.76 -13.86 -16.42
N ALA A 22 1.60 -13.91 -15.79
CA ALA A 22 1.10 -15.12 -15.15
C ALA A 22 0.51 -16.08 -16.20
N ASN A 23 1.09 -17.27 -16.31
CA ASN A 23 0.63 -18.30 -17.24
C ASN A 23 -0.27 -19.35 -16.56
N THR A 24 -0.53 -19.24 -15.25
CA THR A 24 -1.33 -20.21 -14.49
C THR A 24 -2.28 -19.53 -13.51
N LYS A 25 -3.38 -20.21 -13.16
CA LYS A 25 -4.34 -19.76 -12.14
C LYS A 25 -3.67 -19.56 -10.78
N GLN A 26 -2.72 -20.42 -10.42
CA GLN A 26 -1.96 -20.29 -9.17
C GLN A 26 -1.09 -19.02 -9.16
N ALA A 27 -0.46 -18.68 -10.29
CA ALA A 27 0.33 -17.45 -10.40
C ALA A 27 -0.54 -16.19 -10.28
N LEU A 28 -1.75 -16.21 -10.83
CA LEU A 28 -2.73 -15.12 -10.67
C LEU A 28 -3.15 -14.94 -9.20
N ASN A 29 -3.51 -16.04 -8.52
CA ASN A 29 -3.88 -16.01 -7.10
C ASN A 29 -2.72 -15.49 -6.23
N LYS A 30 -1.49 -15.91 -6.53
CA LYS A 30 -0.28 -15.42 -5.85
C LYS A 30 -0.07 -13.92 -6.10
N ALA A 31 -0.21 -13.45 -7.34
CA ALA A 31 -0.07 -12.04 -7.68
C ALA A 31 -1.07 -11.18 -6.90
N TYR A 32 -2.33 -11.63 -6.79
CA TYR A 32 -3.36 -10.93 -6.01
C TYR A 32 -3.05 -10.95 -4.50
N SER A 33 -2.65 -12.10 -3.95
CA SER A 33 -2.29 -12.21 -2.53
C SER A 33 -1.15 -11.26 -2.14
N VAL A 34 -0.10 -11.19 -2.97
CA VAL A 34 1.01 -10.26 -2.77
C VAL A 34 0.55 -8.80 -2.88
N HIS A 35 -0.25 -8.48 -3.91
CA HIS A 35 -0.81 -7.14 -4.09
C HIS A 35 -1.61 -6.67 -2.88
N LYS A 36 -2.52 -7.51 -2.38
CA LYS A 36 -3.32 -7.22 -1.18
C LYS A 36 -2.43 -6.95 0.04
N LYS A 37 -1.44 -7.82 0.29
CA LYS A 37 -0.53 -7.67 1.43
C LYS A 37 0.28 -6.38 1.36
N ASP A 38 0.78 -6.01 0.19
CA ASP A 38 1.53 -4.76 -0.01
C ASP A 38 0.63 -3.53 0.23
N HIS A 39 -0.62 -3.58 -0.25
CA HIS A 39 -1.61 -2.53 0.00
C HIS A 39 -1.92 -2.36 1.48
N GLU A 40 -2.23 -3.45 2.19
CA GLU A 40 -2.55 -3.42 3.62
C GLU A 40 -1.38 -2.87 4.45
N ARG A 41 -0.15 -3.28 4.12
CA ARG A 41 1.05 -2.77 4.77
C ARG A 41 1.23 -1.27 4.56
N LEU A 42 1.03 -0.80 3.33
CA LEU A 42 1.15 0.62 3.00
C LEU A 42 0.09 1.45 3.72
N LEU A 43 -1.16 1.00 3.69
CA LEU A 43 -2.29 1.65 4.36
C LEU A 43 -2.04 1.76 5.86
N LYS A 44 -1.63 0.67 6.52
CA LYS A 44 -1.32 0.68 7.96
C LYS A 44 -0.23 1.68 8.31
N LYS A 45 0.81 1.80 7.47
CA LYS A 45 1.87 2.79 7.67
C LYS A 45 1.33 4.22 7.54
N HIS A 46 0.55 4.49 6.50
CA HIS A 46 -0.04 5.81 6.25
C HIS A 46 -0.92 6.27 7.40
N LEU A 47 -1.86 5.43 7.87
CA LEU A 47 -2.75 5.75 8.99
C LEU A 47 -1.98 6.01 10.30
N ARG A 48 -0.87 5.29 10.53
CA ARG A 48 -0.01 5.54 11.70
C ARG A 48 0.68 6.91 11.63
N GLU A 49 1.11 7.32 10.45
CA GLU A 49 1.69 8.66 10.23
C GLU A 49 0.65 9.76 10.49
N GLU A 50 -0.58 9.57 10.00
CA GLU A 50 -1.70 10.50 10.25
C GLU A 50 -2.08 10.58 11.73
N THR A 51 -2.14 9.43 12.41
CA THR A 51 -2.41 9.39 13.86
C THR A 51 -1.34 10.16 14.64
N THR A 52 -0.07 10.02 14.25
CA THR A 52 1.04 10.74 14.87
C THR A 52 0.92 12.25 14.62
N MET A 53 0.50 12.66 13.41
CA MET A 53 0.25 14.06 13.08
C MET A 53 -0.88 14.63 13.94
N ILE A 54 -2.00 13.91 14.07
CA ILE A 54 -3.13 14.31 14.93
C ILE A 54 -2.69 14.45 16.38
N ASN A 55 -1.98 13.47 16.93
CA ASN A 55 -1.52 13.53 18.33
C ASN A 55 -0.59 14.72 18.59
N LYS A 56 0.29 15.03 17.64
CA LYS A 56 1.15 16.22 17.72
C LYS A 56 0.33 17.52 17.64
N ALA A 57 -0.68 17.58 16.79
CA ALA A 57 -1.56 18.73 16.67
C ALA A 57 -2.36 18.94 17.97
N LYS A 58 -2.92 17.87 18.55
CA LYS A 58 -3.62 17.91 19.84
C LYS A 58 -2.75 18.48 20.95
N LYS A 59 -1.51 17.99 21.09
CA LYS A 59 -0.56 18.45 22.10
C LYS A 59 -0.19 19.94 21.97
N LYS A 60 -0.33 20.54 20.79
CA LYS A 60 -0.07 21.98 20.57
C LYS A 60 -1.28 22.87 20.91
N LEU A 61 -2.45 22.28 21.10
CA LEU A 61 -3.69 22.96 21.48
C LEU A 61 -3.93 22.93 23.00
N GLU A 62 -3.09 22.19 23.75
CA GLU A 62 -2.95 22.25 25.21
C GLU A 62 -1.89 23.30 25.59
#